data_AF-A0A6D0Y8C1-F1
#
_entry.id   AF-A0A6D0Y8C1-F1
#
_cell.length_a   1.000
_cell.length_b   1.000
_cell.length_c   1.000
_cell.angle_alpha   90.00
_cell.angle_beta   90.00
_cell.angle_gamma   90.00
#
_symmetry.space_group_name_H-M   'P 1'
#
loop_
_entity.id
_entity.type
_entity.pdbx_description
1 polymer ?
#
loop_
_entity_poly.entity_id
_entity_poly.type
_entity_poly.pdbx_seq_one_letter_code
_entity_poly.pdbx_strand_id
1 'polypeptide(L)' 'MTSAFALVMTVFLITGEPQNVITGIYDSKSSCIQVRDEQKIPGECLPLKKVSLYLNNEIPAG' A
#
# COMPACT_ATOMS: atom_id res chain seq x y z
N MET A 1 -2.68 -5.32 -20.13
CA MET A 1 -1.87 -5.11 -18.90
C MET A 1 -2.71 -4.29 -17.95
N THR A 2 -3.23 -4.89 -16.88
CA THR A 2 -3.90 -4.18 -15.79
C THR A 2 -2.85 -3.59 -14.86
N SER A 3 -2.86 -2.28 -14.67
CA SER A 3 -1.95 -1.60 -13.74
C SER A 3 -2.63 -1.49 -12.38
N ALA A 4 -2.30 -2.36 -11.44
CA ALA A 4 -2.81 -2.27 -10.08
C ALA A 4 -1.91 -1.39 -9.21
N PHE A 5 -2.54 -0.70 -8.25
CA PHE A 5 -1.94 0.22 -7.30
C PHE A 5 -2.23 -0.26 -5.88
N ALA A 6 -1.23 -0.29 -5.01
CA ALA A 6 -1.45 -0.54 -3.59
C ALA A 6 -1.40 0.76 -2.80
N LEU A 7 -2.26 0.88 -1.80
CA LEU A 7 -2.13 1.87 -0.75
C LEU A 7 -1.21 1.31 0.33
N VAL A 8 -0.04 1.93 0.48
CA VAL A 8 1.00 1.50 1.43
C VAL A 8 1.04 2.50 2.58
N MET A 9 0.98 2.00 3.81
CA MET A 9 1.09 2.79 5.03
C MET A 9 2.23 2.24 5.89
N THR A 10 3.00 3.14 6.52
CA THR A 10 4.01 2.74 7.49
C THR A 10 3.36 2.68 8.88
N VAL A 11 3.48 1.53 9.53
CA VAL A 11 3.06 1.31 10.92
C VAL A 11 4.28 1.08 11.80
N PHE A 12 4.21 1.49 13.07
CA PHE A 12 5.22 1.17 14.06
C PHE A 12 4.73 0.00 14.90
N LEU A 13 5.45 -1.11 14.86
CA LEU A 13 5.15 -2.26 15.72
C LEU A 13 5.52 -1.95 17.17
N ILE A 14 4.99 -2.73 18.10
CA ILE A 14 5.36 -2.66 19.53
C ILE A 14 6.86 -2.96 19.78
N THR A 15 7.55 -3.55 18.80
CA THR A 15 9.00 -3.75 18.80
C THR A 15 9.79 -2.47 18.51
N GLY A 16 9.11 -1.38 18.09
CA GLY A 16 9.73 -0.13 17.65
C GLY A 16 10.16 -0.13 16.18
N GLU A 17 9.98 -1.24 15.47
CA GLU A 17 10.34 -1.35 14.05
C GLU A 17 9.24 -0.77 13.14
N PRO A 18 9.59 0.12 12.19
CA PRO A 18 8.66 0.57 11.17
C PRO A 18 8.47 -0.54 10.12
N GLN A 19 7.21 -0.83 9.80
CA GLN A 19 6.80 -1.81 8.80
C GLN A 19 5.89 -1.15 7.78
N ASN A 20 6.12 -1.44 6.50
CA ASN A 20 5.22 -0.99 5.44
C ASN A 20 4.16 -2.06 5.20
N VAL A 21 2.89 -1.69 5.35
CA VAL A 21 1.75 -2.59 5.14
C VAL A 21 0.90 -2.10 3.97
N ILE A 22 0.35 -3.05 3.20
CA ILE A 22 -0.68 -2.74 2.21
C ILE A 22 -2.01 -2.69 2.94
N THR A 23 -2.72 -1.57 2.79
CA THR A 23 -4.09 -1.43 3.32
C THR A 23 -5.15 -1.70 2.26
N GLY A 24 -4.79 -1.70 0.97
CA GLY A 24 -5.68 -2.07 -0.13
C GLY A 24 -5.00 -2.09 -1.49
N ILE A 25 -5.59 -2.81 -2.45
CA ILE A 25 -5.16 -2.88 -3.85
C ILE A 25 -6.30 -2.37 -4.74
N TYR A 26 -5.96 -1.56 -5.74
CA TYR A 26 -6.90 -0.83 -6.58
C TYR A 26 -6.51 -0.91 -8.05
N ASP A 27 -7.50 -0.89 -8.95
CA ASP A 27 -7.29 -0.96 -10.40
C ASP A 27 -6.74 0.34 -11.00
N SER A 28 -6.79 1.45 -10.27
CA SER A 28 -6.31 2.75 -10.74
C SER A 28 -5.73 3.61 -9.62
N LYS A 29 -4.81 4.51 -9.96
CA LYS A 29 -4.22 5.45 -9.01
C LYS A 29 -5.26 6.41 -8.41
N SER A 30 -6.24 6.85 -9.21
CA SER A 30 -7.29 7.76 -8.76
C SER A 30 -8.18 7.13 -7.70
N SER A 31 -8.64 5.89 -7.91
CA SER A 31 -9.43 5.17 -6.91
C SER A 31 -8.66 4.95 -5.60
N CYS A 32 -7.37 4.61 -5.68
CA CYS A 32 -6.51 4.51 -4.50
C CYS A 32 -6.41 5.84 -3.73
N ILE A 33 -6.18 6.96 -4.43
CA ILE A 33 -6.06 8.30 -3.81
C ILE A 33 -7.38 8.72 -3.18
N GLN A 34 -8.49 8.48 -3.86
CA GLN A 34 -9.82 8.79 -3.34
C GLN A 34 -10.06 8.07 -2.01
N VAL A 35 -9.83 6.75 -1.95
CA VAL A 35 -10.03 5.99 -0.71
C VAL A 35 -9.03 6.40 0.37
N ARG A 36 -7.77 6.68 0.01
CA ARG A 36 -6.77 7.21 0.95
C ARG A 36 -7.28 8.50 1.61
N ASP A 37 -7.80 9.44 0.82
CA ASP A 37 -8.23 10.74 1.32
C ASP A 37 -9.55 10.63 2.12
N GLU A 38 -10.50 9.81 1.65
CA GLU A 38 -11.77 9.54 2.33
C GLU A 38 -11.56 8.87 3.70
N GLN A 39 -10.69 7.85 3.76
CA GLN A 39 -10.38 7.13 4.99
C GLN A 39 -9.27 7.81 5.82
N LYS A 40 -8.71 8.93 5.32
CA LYS A 40 -7.60 9.67 5.94
C LYS A 40 -6.40 8.78 6.29
N ILE A 41 -6.08 7.84 5.41
CA ILE A 41 -4.96 6.92 5.61
C ILE A 41 -3.65 7.68 5.34
N PRO A 42 -2.71 7.74 6.31
CA PRO A 42 -1.40 8.37 6.12
C PRO A 42 -0.48 7.45 5.32
N GLY A 43 -0.75 7.32 4.02
CA GLY A 43 -0.04 6.40 3.13
C GLY A 43 0.07 6.89 1.69
N GLU A 44 0.72 6.09 0.85
CA GLU A 44 0.97 6.41 -0.57
C GLU A 44 0.42 5.34 -1.51
N CYS A 45 -0.09 5.79 -2.65
CA CYS A 45 -0.58 4.94 -3.73
C CYS A 45 0.55 4.62 -4.71
N LEU A 46 1.09 3.41 -4.61
CA LEU A 46 2.25 2.95 -5.39
C LEU A 46 1.84 1.85 -6.39
N PRO A 47 2.38 1.83 -7.61
CA PRO A 47 2.13 0.73 -8.55
C PRO A 47 2.70 -0.59 -8.01
N LEU A 48 1.97 -1.71 -8.14
CA LEU A 48 2.36 -3.01 -7.54
C LEU A 48 3.77 -3.49 -7.90
N LYS A 49 4.24 -3.21 -9.12
CA LYS A 49 5.64 -3.51 -9.52
C LYS A 49 6.65 -2.88 -8.56
N LYS A 50 6.37 -1.68 -8.04
CA LYS A 50 7.21 -1.02 -7.03
C LYS A 50 6.96 -1.57 -5.63
N VAL A 51 5.74 -1.96 -5.30
CA VAL A 51 5.35 -2.45 -3.96
C VAL A 51 6.08 -3.75 -3.61
N SER A 52 6.25 -4.67 -4.58
CA SER A 52 7.03 -5.90 -4.36
C SER A 52 8.48 -5.64 -3.88
N LEU A 53 9.09 -4.52 -4.29
CA LEU A 53 10.43 -4.11 -3.85
C LEU A 53 10.43 -3.56 -2.41
N TYR A 54 9.31 -2.99 -1.95
CA TYR A 54 9.19 -2.42 -0.61
C TYR A 54 8.82 -3.45 0.47
N LEU A 55 8.27 -4.59 0.06
CA LEU A 55 7.74 -5.61 0.96
C LEU A 55 8.70 -6.77 1.25
N ASN A 56 10.00 -6.65 0.96
CA ASN A 56 10.97 -7.74 1.19
C ASN A 56 10.48 -9.12 0.67
N ASN A 57 9.86 -9.16 -0.51
CA ASN A 57 9.24 -10.35 -1.10
C ASN A 57 8.01 -10.92 -0.36
N GLU A 58 7.34 -10.17 0.49
CA GLU A 58 6.08 -10.61 1.10
C GLU A 58 4.93 -10.64 0.09
N ILE A 59 4.11 -11.68 0.21
CA ILE A 59 2.90 -11.89 -0.59
C ILE A 59 1.74 -11.25 0.18
N PRO A 60 1.04 -10.25 -0.41
CA PRO A 60 -0.13 -9.67 0.24
C PRO A 60 -1.17 -10.75 0.51
N ALA A 61 -1.78 -10.74 1.70
CA ALA A 61 -2.97 -11.55 1.94
C ALA A 61 -4.05 -11.13 0.92
N GLY A 62 -4.57 -12.13 0.19
CA GLY A 62 -5.51 -11.94 -0.90
C GLY A 62 -6.84 -11.34 -0.47
#